data_AF-A0AAQ0TJ42-F1
#
_entry.id   AF-A0AAQ0TJ42-F1
#
_cell.length_a   1.000
_cell.length_b   1.000
_cell.length_c   1.000
_cell.angle_alpha   90.00
_cell.angle_beta   90.00
_cell.angle_gamma   90.00
#
_symmetry.space_group_name_H-M   'P 1'
#
loop_
_entity.id
_entity.type
_entity.pdbx_description
1 polymer ?
#
loop_
_entity_poly.entity_id
_entity_poly.type
_entity_poly.pdbx_seq_one_letter_code
_entity_poly.pdbx_strand_id
1 'polypeptide(L)'
;MNNKVIITESRTVAKAIAQALGVNVLNKGYFGKGNIAVTWTGGNIISATPKSKFQFSVCSDMTADETFSENFNFSIRKDSKGKGPKGNRRPSDKDMAQVSIIEKLWKNADVVYNAMKPSANGEVIFASLAIYINVPREIARVWLRSVTRQSILEAIDNPVDKVPGFGEFHDNAIAEYTIGARPMEGVNDLGDAPVERTVWSMKNLKHEGNNRRGWSPAKTTGVAYSLYNKGLISYPDDEPKTALPEYLKESIAYCAANLSHHPTLGMKARAADITGEEPIWTADSSYHSHHGIIPTGLYPVDLTPDEEYLYNLIAGHCLDIFATENPDSK
;
A
#
# COMPACT_ATOMS: atom_id res chain seq x y z
N MET A 1 18.84 -21.61 -11.08
CA MET A 1 18.39 -20.32 -10.52
C MET A 1 16.96 -20.50 -10.06
N ASN A 2 16.62 -20.07 -8.85
CA ASN A 2 15.28 -20.32 -8.28
C ASN A 2 14.22 -19.44 -8.96
N ASN A 3 13.07 -20.01 -9.29
CA ASN A 3 11.92 -19.31 -9.85
C ASN A 3 11.25 -18.46 -8.76
N LYS A 4 11.16 -17.15 -8.99
CA LYS A 4 10.55 -16.18 -8.10
C LYS A 4 9.26 -15.64 -8.71
N VAL A 5 8.18 -15.65 -7.94
CA VAL A 5 6.91 -15.03 -8.35
C VAL A 5 6.56 -13.94 -7.35
N ILE A 6 6.42 -12.71 -7.83
CA ILE A 6 6.00 -11.56 -7.03
C ILE A 6 4.55 -11.25 -7.35
N ILE A 7 3.70 -11.16 -6.33
CA ILE A 7 2.26 -10.95 -6.47
C ILE A 7 1.86 -9.70 -5.71
N THR A 8 1.20 -8.76 -6.40
CA THR A 8 0.65 -7.54 -5.79
C THR A 8 -0.82 -7.37 -6.16
N GLU A 9 -1.52 -6.41 -5.57
CA GLU A 9 -2.92 -6.16 -5.90
C GLU A 9 -3.10 -5.29 -7.15
N SER A 10 -2.10 -4.46 -7.48
CA SER A 10 -2.20 -3.43 -8.51
C SER A 10 -1.32 -3.74 -9.71
N ARG A 11 -1.89 -3.70 -10.92
CA ARG A 11 -1.10 -3.84 -12.16
C ARG A 11 -0.07 -2.73 -12.32
N THR A 12 -0.36 -1.53 -11.82
CA THR A 12 0.57 -0.39 -11.88
C THR A 12 1.78 -0.65 -10.99
N VAL A 13 1.56 -1.14 -9.77
CA VAL A 13 2.64 -1.54 -8.85
C VAL A 13 3.42 -2.73 -9.43
N ALA A 14 2.74 -3.72 -10.02
CA ALA A 14 3.41 -4.85 -10.69
C ALA A 14 4.36 -4.37 -11.81
N LYS A 15 3.93 -3.37 -12.60
CA LYS A 15 4.78 -2.77 -13.63
C LYS A 15 5.99 -2.06 -13.01
N ALA A 16 5.79 -1.27 -11.95
CA ALA A 16 6.87 -0.59 -11.25
C ALA A 16 7.90 -1.58 -10.68
N ILE A 17 7.44 -2.67 -10.06
CA ILE A 17 8.29 -3.75 -9.56
C ILE A 17 9.06 -4.40 -10.71
N ALA A 18 8.38 -4.75 -11.81
CA ALA A 18 9.03 -5.35 -12.96
C ALA A 18 10.09 -4.43 -13.60
N GLN A 19 9.84 -3.12 -13.62
CA GLN A 19 10.81 -2.12 -14.09
C GLN A 19 12.02 -2.01 -13.15
N ALA A 20 11.81 -1.94 -11.84
CA ALA A 20 12.89 -1.90 -10.86
C ALA A 20 13.78 -3.15 -10.92
N LEU A 21 13.20 -4.32 -11.20
CA LEU A 21 13.92 -5.58 -11.34
C LEU A 21 14.51 -5.81 -12.74
N GLY A 22 14.24 -4.95 -13.73
CA GLY A 22 14.70 -5.15 -15.10
C GLY A 22 14.01 -6.30 -15.86
N VAL A 23 12.82 -6.71 -15.42
CA VAL A 23 12.02 -7.82 -15.97
C VAL A 23 10.70 -7.37 -16.60
N ASN A 24 10.67 -6.14 -17.13
CA ASN A 24 9.48 -5.45 -17.67
C ASN A 24 8.97 -5.98 -19.04
N VAL A 25 9.13 -7.28 -19.33
CA VAL A 25 8.55 -7.90 -20.53
C VAL A 25 7.11 -8.29 -20.21
N LEU A 26 6.15 -7.64 -20.89
CA LEU A 26 4.74 -7.92 -20.69
C LEU A 26 4.34 -9.25 -21.34
N ASN A 27 3.85 -10.17 -20.52
CA ASN A 27 3.20 -11.40 -20.92
C ASN A 27 1.69 -11.30 -20.62
N LYS A 28 0.93 -12.33 -21.01
CA LYS A 28 -0.50 -12.38 -20.69
C LYS A 28 -0.68 -12.53 -19.16
N GLY A 29 -1.08 -11.44 -18.50
CA GLY A 29 -1.41 -11.37 -17.08
C GLY A 29 -0.24 -11.25 -16.11
N TYR A 30 0.99 -11.09 -16.59
CA TYR A 30 2.18 -10.87 -15.75
C TYR A 30 3.29 -10.17 -16.54
N PHE A 31 4.25 -9.55 -15.86
CA PHE A 31 5.53 -9.14 -16.41
C PHE A 31 6.59 -10.19 -16.04
N GLY A 32 7.54 -10.51 -16.90
CA GLY A 32 8.60 -11.44 -16.49
C GLY A 32 9.66 -11.71 -17.54
N LYS A 33 10.87 -12.01 -17.08
CA LYS A 33 12.03 -12.36 -17.88
C LYS A 33 12.90 -13.32 -17.07
N GLY A 34 13.37 -14.40 -17.70
CA GLY A 34 14.15 -15.43 -17.02
C GLY A 34 13.32 -16.16 -15.96
N ASN A 35 13.85 -16.21 -14.74
CA ASN A 35 13.28 -16.91 -13.59
C ASN A 35 12.41 -16.01 -12.67
N ILE A 36 12.09 -14.78 -13.09
CA ILE A 36 11.27 -13.86 -12.30
C ILE A 36 9.99 -13.50 -13.05
N ALA A 37 8.86 -13.66 -12.37
CA ALA A 37 7.56 -13.20 -12.83
C ALA A 37 6.91 -12.27 -11.78
N VAL A 38 6.31 -11.19 -12.25
CA VAL A 38 5.56 -10.22 -11.44
C VAL A 38 4.13 -10.17 -11.96
N THR A 39 3.17 -10.57 -11.13
CA THR A 39 1.75 -10.64 -11.47
C THR A 39 0.91 -9.82 -10.49
N TRP A 40 -0.39 -9.69 -10.79
CA TRP A 40 -1.31 -8.91 -9.98
C TRP A 40 -2.68 -9.59 -9.82
N THR A 41 -3.39 -9.29 -8.73
CA THR A 41 -4.75 -9.79 -8.48
C THR A 41 -5.84 -8.81 -8.93
N GLY A 42 -5.56 -7.52 -9.03
CA GLY A 42 -6.60 -6.51 -9.29
C GLY A 42 -7.51 -6.31 -8.07
N GLY A 43 -6.92 -6.24 -6.88
CA GLY A 43 -7.60 -6.17 -5.59
C GLY A 43 -7.97 -7.55 -5.03
N ASN A 44 -9.12 -7.64 -4.37
CA ASN A 44 -9.57 -8.88 -3.72
C ASN A 44 -10.18 -9.88 -4.73
N ILE A 45 -9.33 -10.53 -5.53
CA ILE A 45 -9.74 -11.46 -6.60
C ILE A 45 -10.34 -12.76 -6.05
N ILE A 46 -9.93 -13.18 -4.86
CA ILE A 46 -10.50 -14.32 -4.12
C ILE A 46 -11.36 -13.76 -2.99
N SER A 47 -12.66 -14.05 -3.02
CA SER A 47 -13.59 -13.70 -1.96
C SER A 47 -13.55 -14.76 -0.85
N ALA A 48 -13.26 -14.31 0.37
CA ALA A 48 -13.47 -15.08 1.60
C ALA A 48 -14.89 -14.84 2.12
N THR A 49 -15.66 -15.91 2.33
CA THR A 49 -17.04 -15.84 2.84
C THR A 49 -17.20 -16.74 4.06
N PRO A 50 -17.68 -16.24 5.22
CA PRO A 50 -17.84 -17.07 6.40
C PRO A 50 -18.71 -18.29 6.12
N LYS A 51 -18.29 -19.48 6.55
CA LYS A 51 -19.07 -20.73 6.45
C LYS A 51 -20.35 -20.65 7.30
N SER A 52 -20.29 -19.93 8.43
CA SER A 52 -21.41 -19.67 9.32
C SER A 52 -21.35 -18.24 9.86
N LYS A 53 -22.51 -17.68 10.21
CA LYS A 53 -22.62 -16.37 10.87
C LYS A 53 -22.65 -16.47 12.41
N PHE A 54 -22.86 -17.67 12.94
CA PHE A 54 -23.16 -17.89 14.36
C PHE A 54 -22.24 -18.93 15.01
N GLN A 55 -21.59 -19.76 14.19
CA GLN A 55 -20.71 -20.82 14.66
C GLN A 55 -19.31 -20.56 14.13
N PHE A 56 -18.36 -20.70 15.04
CA PHE A 56 -16.95 -20.51 14.78
C PHE A 56 -16.22 -21.70 15.37
N SER A 57 -15.46 -22.41 14.53
CA SER A 57 -14.68 -23.57 14.94
C SER A 57 -13.27 -23.11 15.29
N VAL A 58 -12.87 -23.34 16.54
CA VAL A 58 -11.51 -23.11 17.04
C VAL A 58 -11.11 -24.24 17.96
N CYS A 59 -9.82 -24.57 17.99
CA CYS A 59 -9.19 -25.28 19.09
C CYS A 59 -7.96 -24.52 19.59
N SER A 60 -7.48 -24.88 20.79
CA SER A 60 -6.51 -24.09 21.56
C SER A 60 -5.14 -23.92 20.90
N ASP A 61 -4.83 -24.73 19.89
CA ASP A 61 -3.55 -24.78 19.18
C ASP A 61 -3.63 -24.33 17.72
N MET A 62 -4.80 -23.87 17.24
CA MET A 62 -4.92 -23.34 15.89
C MET A 62 -4.23 -21.98 15.75
N THR A 63 -3.46 -21.85 14.68
CA THR A 63 -2.93 -20.56 14.21
C THR A 63 -4.06 -19.67 13.67
N ALA A 64 -3.79 -18.37 13.49
CA ALA A 64 -4.74 -17.44 12.89
C ALA A 64 -5.12 -17.88 11.46
N ASP A 65 -4.14 -18.31 10.66
CA ASP A 65 -4.35 -18.80 9.29
C ASP A 65 -5.20 -20.08 9.23
N GLU A 66 -4.93 -21.05 10.11
CA GLU A 66 -5.73 -22.28 10.19
C GLU A 66 -7.17 -21.96 10.59
N THR A 67 -7.34 -21.05 11.55
CA THR A 67 -8.66 -20.59 11.99
C THR A 67 -9.39 -19.90 10.84
N PHE A 68 -8.70 -19.06 10.07
CA PHE A 68 -9.28 -18.40 8.90
C PHE A 68 -9.71 -19.41 7.84
N SER A 69 -8.82 -20.36 7.50
CA SER A 69 -9.08 -21.43 6.53
C SER A 69 -10.29 -22.30 6.93
N GLU A 70 -10.39 -22.69 8.21
CA GLU A 70 -11.46 -23.56 8.69
C GLU A 70 -12.81 -22.86 8.75
N ASN A 71 -12.86 -21.53 8.91
CA ASN A 71 -14.12 -20.81 9.09
C ASN A 71 -14.65 -20.12 7.83
N PHE A 72 -13.87 -20.09 6.73
CA PHE A 72 -14.24 -19.39 5.50
C PHE A 72 -14.26 -20.30 4.26
N ASN A 73 -15.13 -19.96 3.31
CA ASN A 73 -15.12 -20.48 1.95
C ASN A 73 -14.43 -19.47 1.03
N PHE A 74 -13.49 -19.95 0.23
CA PHE A 74 -12.70 -19.14 -0.70
C PHE A 74 -13.13 -19.42 -2.14
N SER A 75 -13.50 -18.39 -2.88
CA SER A 75 -13.89 -18.54 -4.29
C SER A 75 -13.52 -17.30 -5.09
N ILE A 76 -13.29 -17.45 -6.39
CA ILE A 76 -13.06 -16.31 -7.29
C ILE A 76 -14.25 -15.34 -7.15
N ARG A 77 -13.94 -14.05 -6.99
CA ARG A 77 -14.96 -13.02 -6.82
C ARG A 77 -15.98 -13.10 -7.94
N LYS A 78 -17.26 -13.00 -7.58
CA LYS A 78 -18.36 -13.01 -8.53
C LYS A 78 -18.74 -11.59 -8.87
N ASP A 79 -19.13 -11.37 -10.12
CA ASP A 79 -19.73 -10.09 -10.50
C ASP A 79 -20.97 -9.82 -9.65
N SER A 80 -21.15 -8.56 -9.25
CA SER A 80 -22.46 -8.06 -8.86
C SER A 80 -23.42 -8.33 -10.02
N LYS A 81 -24.64 -8.80 -9.74
CA LYS A 81 -25.65 -9.27 -10.73
C LYS A 81 -26.14 -8.13 -11.66
N GLY A 82 -25.27 -7.58 -12.48
CA GLY A 82 -25.55 -6.60 -13.53
C GLY A 82 -25.03 -7.12 -14.86
N LYS A 83 -25.83 -7.03 -15.92
CA LYS A 83 -25.40 -7.39 -17.28
C LYS A 83 -24.19 -6.51 -17.64
N GLY A 84 -23.01 -7.12 -17.76
CA GLY A 84 -21.86 -6.44 -18.34
C GLY A 84 -22.21 -5.85 -19.71
N PRO A 85 -21.63 -4.70 -20.10
CA PRO A 85 -21.91 -4.07 -21.38
C PRO A 85 -21.68 -5.07 -22.53
N LYS A 86 -22.68 -5.16 -23.43
CA LYS A 86 -22.70 -6.09 -24.58
C LYS A 86 -21.36 -5.99 -25.35
N GLY A 87 -20.57 -7.07 -25.32
CA GLY A 87 -19.31 -7.18 -26.06
C GLY A 87 -18.05 -7.32 -25.19
N ASN A 88 -18.10 -7.00 -23.89
CA ASN A 88 -16.97 -7.24 -22.98
C ASN A 88 -17.15 -8.54 -22.19
N ARG A 89 -16.09 -9.37 -22.12
CA ARG A 89 -16.02 -10.51 -21.18
C ARG A 89 -16.39 -10.03 -19.78
N ARG A 90 -17.22 -10.81 -19.08
CA ARG A 90 -17.63 -10.54 -17.70
C ARG A 90 -16.38 -10.37 -16.82
N PRO A 91 -16.34 -9.45 -15.86
CA PRO A 91 -15.19 -9.33 -14.96
C PRO A 91 -14.80 -10.69 -14.33
N SER A 92 -15.78 -11.56 -14.06
CA SER A 92 -15.55 -12.97 -13.67
C SER A 92 -14.67 -13.77 -14.64
N ASP A 93 -14.81 -13.61 -15.96
CA ASP A 93 -14.01 -14.37 -16.95
C ASP A 93 -12.56 -13.88 -17.00
N LYS A 94 -12.35 -12.57 -16.80
CA LYS A 94 -11.01 -11.98 -16.71
C LYS A 94 -10.33 -12.41 -15.43
N ASP A 95 -11.08 -12.44 -14.33
CA ASP A 95 -10.57 -12.90 -13.03
C ASP A 95 -10.22 -14.38 -13.07
N MET A 96 -11.07 -15.24 -13.64
CA MET A 96 -10.75 -16.66 -13.87
C MET A 96 -9.48 -16.85 -14.69
N ALA A 97 -9.32 -16.10 -15.77
CA ALA A 97 -8.10 -16.15 -16.58
C ALA A 97 -6.87 -15.69 -15.79
N GLN A 98 -7.00 -14.62 -14.99
CA GLN A 98 -5.91 -14.10 -14.18
C GLN A 98 -5.52 -15.07 -13.04
N VAL A 99 -6.49 -15.65 -12.35
CA VAL A 99 -6.27 -16.67 -11.31
C VAL A 99 -5.56 -17.89 -11.90
N SER A 100 -5.99 -18.39 -13.06
CA SER A 100 -5.31 -19.51 -13.74
C SER A 100 -3.85 -19.20 -14.08
N ILE A 101 -3.53 -17.95 -14.43
CA ILE A 101 -2.15 -17.51 -14.65
C ILE A 101 -1.38 -17.49 -13.33
N ILE A 102 -1.96 -16.95 -12.26
CA ILE A 102 -1.34 -16.91 -10.93
C ILE A 102 -1.07 -18.33 -10.43
N GLU A 103 -2.02 -19.26 -10.52
CA GLU A 103 -1.85 -20.67 -10.12
C GLU A 103 -0.70 -21.33 -10.88
N LYS A 104 -0.61 -21.10 -12.20
CA LYS A 104 0.48 -21.65 -13.02
C LYS A 104 1.83 -21.09 -12.57
N LEU A 105 1.93 -19.80 -12.30
CA LEU A 105 3.16 -19.18 -11.82
C LEU A 105 3.52 -19.71 -10.43
N TRP A 106 2.56 -19.73 -9.50
CA TRP A 106 2.71 -20.21 -8.13
C TRP A 106 3.22 -21.66 -8.08
N LYS A 107 2.62 -22.55 -8.88
CA LYS A 107 3.04 -23.97 -8.95
C LYS A 107 4.49 -24.14 -9.42
N ASN A 108 4.99 -23.24 -10.27
CA ASN A 108 6.37 -23.28 -10.79
C ASN A 108 7.36 -22.45 -9.97
N ALA A 109 6.89 -21.71 -8.97
CA ALA A 109 7.72 -20.88 -8.10
C ALA A 109 8.44 -21.75 -7.05
N ASP A 110 9.69 -21.41 -6.77
CA ASP A 110 10.40 -21.87 -5.57
C ASP A 110 10.05 -20.95 -4.39
N VAL A 111 9.98 -19.63 -4.64
CA VAL A 111 9.63 -18.61 -3.65
C VAL A 111 8.54 -17.70 -4.21
N VAL A 112 7.51 -17.43 -3.40
CA VAL A 112 6.46 -16.46 -3.69
C VAL A 112 6.65 -15.22 -2.81
N TYR A 113 6.78 -14.07 -3.44
CA TYR A 113 6.87 -12.79 -2.77
C TYR A 113 5.48 -12.14 -2.69
N ASN A 114 4.98 -11.99 -1.47
CA ASN A 114 3.77 -11.24 -1.16
C ASN A 114 4.07 -9.73 -1.18
N ALA A 115 3.71 -9.06 -2.27
CA ALA A 115 3.80 -7.61 -2.44
C ALA A 115 2.41 -6.94 -2.45
N MET A 116 1.44 -7.50 -1.71
CA MET A 116 0.18 -6.80 -1.44
C MET A 116 0.47 -5.50 -0.68
N LYS A 117 -0.49 -4.57 -0.69
CA LYS A 117 -0.38 -3.33 0.08
C LYS A 117 0.09 -3.61 1.51
N PRO A 118 0.95 -2.75 2.07
CA PRO A 118 1.43 -2.90 3.43
C PRO A 118 0.30 -2.57 4.42
N SER A 119 -0.63 -3.50 4.69
CA SER A 119 -1.71 -3.29 5.67
C SER A 119 -2.32 -4.63 6.08
N ALA A 120 -3.09 -4.64 7.17
CA ALA A 120 -3.84 -5.81 7.61
C ALA A 120 -4.74 -6.38 6.50
N ASN A 121 -5.40 -5.52 5.73
CA ASN A 121 -6.21 -5.96 4.60
C ASN A 121 -5.37 -6.59 3.47
N GLY A 122 -4.13 -6.14 3.28
CA GLY A 122 -3.18 -6.77 2.36
C GLY A 122 -2.82 -8.20 2.77
N GLU A 123 -2.66 -8.45 4.07
CA GLU A 123 -2.42 -9.79 4.61
C GLU A 123 -3.60 -10.71 4.31
N VAL A 124 -4.82 -10.27 4.59
CA VAL A 124 -6.05 -11.03 4.32
C VAL A 124 -6.23 -11.36 2.83
N ILE A 125 -5.94 -10.40 1.93
CA ILE A 125 -6.01 -10.61 0.48
C ILE A 125 -5.04 -11.71 0.06
N PHE A 126 -3.80 -11.67 0.56
CA PHE A 126 -2.81 -12.68 0.22
C PHE A 126 -3.13 -14.05 0.84
N ALA A 127 -3.52 -14.10 2.11
CA ALA A 127 -3.91 -15.34 2.80
C ALA A 127 -5.08 -16.01 2.08
N SER A 128 -6.09 -15.23 1.67
CA SER A 128 -7.22 -15.73 0.87
C SER A 128 -6.78 -16.37 -0.44
N LEU A 129 -5.81 -15.76 -1.13
CA LEU A 129 -5.23 -16.31 -2.36
C LEU A 129 -4.43 -17.59 -2.10
N ALA A 130 -3.58 -17.59 -1.07
CA ALA A 130 -2.74 -18.73 -0.71
C ALA A 130 -3.58 -19.96 -0.32
N ILE A 131 -4.60 -19.76 0.52
CA ILE A 131 -5.55 -20.81 0.94
C ILE A 131 -6.33 -21.33 -0.28
N TYR A 132 -6.78 -20.45 -1.17
CA TYR A 132 -7.48 -20.86 -2.40
C TYR A 132 -6.60 -21.71 -3.32
N ILE A 133 -5.34 -21.34 -3.53
CA ILE A 133 -4.40 -22.09 -4.37
C ILE A 133 -4.02 -23.42 -3.72
N ASN A 134 -3.89 -23.44 -2.39
CA ASN A 134 -3.60 -24.62 -1.57
C ASN A 134 -2.39 -25.44 -2.04
N VAL A 135 -1.31 -24.74 -2.42
CA VAL A 135 -0.02 -25.33 -2.78
C VAL A 135 1.07 -24.66 -1.93
N PRO A 136 1.65 -25.36 -0.95
CA PRO A 136 2.65 -24.77 -0.06
C PRO A 136 3.88 -24.25 -0.83
N ARG A 137 4.32 -23.04 -0.51
CA ARG A 137 5.52 -22.40 -1.07
C ARG A 137 6.21 -21.58 0.02
N GLU A 138 7.52 -21.37 -0.13
CA GLU A 138 8.22 -20.38 0.67
C GLU A 138 7.63 -19.00 0.35
N ILE A 139 7.18 -18.29 1.38
CA ILE A 139 6.58 -16.96 1.25
C ILE A 139 7.54 -15.93 1.82
N ALA A 140 7.80 -14.86 1.07
CA ALA A 140 8.54 -13.69 1.53
C ALA A 140 7.63 -12.45 1.44
N ARG A 141 7.51 -11.68 2.53
CA ARG A 141 6.65 -10.49 2.58
C ARG A 141 7.40 -9.23 2.18
N VAL A 142 7.03 -8.65 1.04
CA VAL A 142 7.57 -7.37 0.54
C VAL A 142 6.69 -6.22 1.02
N TRP A 143 7.21 -5.39 1.94
CA TRP A 143 6.46 -4.30 2.57
C TRP A 143 6.76 -2.94 1.90
N LEU A 144 5.94 -2.56 0.91
CA LEU A 144 6.18 -1.36 0.10
C LEU A 144 5.48 -0.12 0.66
N ARG A 145 6.09 0.58 1.62
CA ARG A 145 5.60 1.91 2.06
C ARG A 145 5.75 2.99 0.98
N SER A 146 6.55 2.74 -0.04
CA SER A 146 6.75 3.63 -1.19
C SER A 146 7.03 2.79 -2.44
N VAL A 147 6.49 3.19 -3.59
CA VAL A 147 6.65 2.50 -4.87
C VAL A 147 7.76 3.15 -5.70
N THR A 148 8.90 3.43 -5.07
CA THR A 148 10.11 3.90 -5.76
C THR A 148 11.02 2.73 -6.13
N ARG A 149 11.92 2.95 -7.09
CA ARG A 149 12.90 1.94 -7.49
C ARG A 149 13.73 1.43 -6.30
N GLN A 150 14.19 2.35 -5.45
CA GLN A 150 15.04 2.03 -4.30
C GLN A 150 14.27 1.21 -3.26
N SER A 151 13.10 1.69 -2.84
CA SER A 151 12.27 0.99 -1.85
C SER A 151 11.84 -0.40 -2.33
N ILE A 152 11.60 -0.59 -3.64
CA ILE A 152 11.27 -1.90 -4.20
C ILE A 152 12.44 -2.87 -4.08
N LEU A 153 13.66 -2.45 -4.41
CA LEU A 153 14.83 -3.32 -4.29
C LEU A 153 15.07 -3.70 -2.83
N GLU A 154 15.08 -2.70 -1.95
CA GLU A 154 15.32 -2.90 -0.51
C GLU A 154 14.30 -3.85 0.12
N ALA A 155 13.01 -3.70 -0.20
CA ALA A 155 11.96 -4.55 0.35
C ALA A 155 11.94 -5.98 -0.21
N ILE A 156 12.49 -6.20 -1.41
CA ILE A 156 12.67 -7.54 -1.99
C ILE A 156 13.87 -8.25 -1.36
N ASP A 157 14.94 -7.51 -1.12
CA ASP A 157 16.16 -8.04 -0.50
C ASP A 157 15.98 -8.25 1.01
N ASN A 158 15.12 -7.45 1.66
CA ASN A 158 14.81 -7.52 3.08
C ASN A 158 13.29 -7.69 3.33
N PRO A 159 12.75 -8.92 3.13
CA PRO A 159 11.36 -9.21 3.45
C PRO A 159 11.02 -9.00 4.93
N VAL A 160 9.85 -8.44 5.22
CA VAL A 160 9.43 -8.03 6.58
C VAL A 160 9.02 -9.22 7.46
N ASP A 161 8.74 -10.39 6.89
CA ASP A 161 8.40 -11.60 7.64
C ASP A 161 9.50 -12.04 8.62
N LYS A 162 10.72 -11.55 8.43
CA LYS A 162 11.88 -11.81 9.28
C LYS A 162 12.10 -10.73 10.36
N VAL A 163 11.30 -9.67 10.36
CA VAL A 163 11.42 -8.56 11.32
C VAL A 163 10.62 -8.89 12.58
N PRO A 164 11.19 -8.69 13.80
CA PRO A 164 10.46 -8.87 15.04
C PRO A 164 9.14 -8.06 15.07
N GLY A 165 8.08 -8.67 15.60
CA GLY A 165 6.74 -8.07 15.68
C GLY A 165 5.87 -8.27 14.44
N PHE A 166 6.44 -8.59 13.27
CA PHE A 166 5.62 -8.79 12.06
C PHE A 166 4.69 -10.01 12.17
N GLY A 167 5.14 -11.12 12.77
CA GLY A 167 4.31 -12.31 12.98
C GLY A 167 3.05 -12.00 13.79
N GLU A 168 3.21 -11.25 14.89
CA GLU A 168 2.09 -10.81 15.72
C GLU A 168 1.15 -9.86 14.96
N PHE A 169 1.69 -8.93 14.17
CA PHE A 169 0.89 -8.07 13.30
C PHE A 169 0.06 -8.89 12.29
N HIS A 170 0.69 -9.88 11.65
CA HIS A 170 0.03 -10.77 10.70
C HIS A 170 -1.10 -11.57 11.37
N ASP A 171 -0.80 -12.22 12.49
CA ASP A 171 -1.78 -13.01 13.25
C ASP A 171 -2.97 -12.14 13.68
N ASN A 172 -2.72 -10.93 14.17
CA ASN A 172 -3.78 -9.98 14.53
C ASN A 172 -4.62 -9.56 13.31
N ALA A 173 -3.99 -9.26 12.18
CA ALA A 173 -4.68 -8.90 10.94
C ALA A 173 -5.63 -10.01 10.46
N ILE A 174 -5.17 -11.27 10.48
CA ILE A 174 -5.97 -12.44 10.11
C ILE A 174 -7.06 -12.69 11.15
N ALA A 175 -6.74 -12.65 12.45
CA ALA A 175 -7.68 -12.90 13.53
C ALA A 175 -8.84 -11.89 13.55
N GLU A 176 -8.54 -10.59 13.46
CA GLU A 176 -9.53 -9.50 13.43
C GLU A 176 -10.51 -9.68 12.26
N TYR A 177 -9.99 -9.94 11.06
CA TYR A 177 -10.82 -10.21 9.89
C TYR A 177 -11.70 -11.45 10.08
N THR A 178 -11.13 -12.50 10.66
CA THR A 178 -11.76 -13.80 10.83
C THR A 178 -12.91 -13.76 11.84
N ILE A 179 -12.70 -13.15 13.01
CA ILE A 179 -13.71 -13.06 14.08
C ILE A 179 -14.77 -11.97 13.79
N GLY A 180 -14.57 -11.17 12.74
CA GLY A 180 -15.45 -10.04 12.44
C GLY A 180 -15.36 -8.91 13.46
N ALA A 181 -14.37 -8.96 14.34
CA ALA A 181 -13.91 -7.77 15.04
C ALA A 181 -13.25 -6.92 13.96
N ARG A 182 -14.03 -6.00 13.38
CA ARG A 182 -13.37 -4.78 12.98
C ARG A 182 -12.66 -4.32 14.24
N PRO A 183 -11.36 -3.99 14.21
CA PRO A 183 -10.88 -3.05 15.20
C PRO A 183 -11.92 -1.94 15.16
N MET A 184 -12.57 -1.68 16.30
CA MET A 184 -13.16 -0.37 16.48
C MET A 184 -11.98 0.53 16.17
N GLU A 185 -11.95 1.12 14.97
CA GLU A 185 -11.08 2.24 14.68
C GLU A 185 -11.38 3.14 15.85
N GLY A 186 -10.45 3.17 16.80
CA GLY A 186 -10.58 4.02 17.95
C GLY A 186 -10.79 5.36 17.30
N VAL A 187 -11.98 5.93 17.49
CA VAL A 187 -12.14 7.36 17.51
C VAL A 187 -11.39 7.79 18.77
N ASN A 188 -10.08 7.57 18.77
CA ASN A 188 -9.19 8.33 19.57
C ASN A 188 -9.27 9.68 18.85
N ASP A 189 -10.13 10.51 19.42
CA ASP A 189 -9.96 11.94 19.47
C ASP A 189 -8.58 12.19 20.12
N LEU A 190 -7.52 11.84 19.39
CA LEU A 190 -6.21 12.40 19.59
C LEU A 190 -6.42 13.85 19.21
N GLY A 191 -6.58 14.69 20.24
CA GLY A 191 -6.81 16.11 20.11
C GLY A 191 -5.90 16.67 19.02
N ASP A 192 -6.48 17.53 18.18
CA ASP A 192 -5.82 18.13 17.04
C ASP A 192 -4.47 18.70 17.46
N ALA A 193 -3.38 17.95 17.22
CA ALA A 193 -2.10 18.58 17.07
C ALA A 193 -2.30 19.56 15.92
N PRO A 194 -2.02 20.86 16.10
CA PRO A 194 -2.29 21.83 15.06
C PRO A 194 -1.61 21.34 13.79
N VAL A 195 -2.41 21.15 12.73
CA VAL A 195 -2.00 20.61 11.43
C VAL A 195 -0.73 21.29 10.93
N GLU A 196 -0.50 22.53 11.35
CA GLU A 196 0.67 23.36 11.08
C GLU A 196 2.05 22.73 11.39
N ARG A 197 2.14 21.67 12.22
CA ARG A 197 3.45 21.08 12.60
C ARG A 197 3.63 19.58 12.29
N THR A 198 2.69 18.97 11.56
CA THR A 198 2.73 17.53 11.26
C THR A 198 2.37 17.28 9.80
N VAL A 199 2.81 16.17 9.21
CA VAL A 199 2.37 15.83 7.85
C VAL A 199 0.94 15.27 7.85
N TRP A 200 0.35 15.18 6.68
CA TRP A 200 -1.02 14.69 6.53
C TRP A 200 -1.18 13.21 6.92
N SER A 201 -2.30 12.90 7.59
CA SER A 201 -2.86 11.54 7.67
C SER A 201 -4.06 11.40 6.73
N MET A 202 -4.51 10.16 6.46
CA MET A 202 -5.74 9.97 5.69
C MET A 202 -6.98 10.58 6.38
N LYS A 203 -7.03 10.62 7.71
CA LYS A 203 -8.12 11.28 8.47
C LYS A 203 -8.21 12.76 8.07
N ASN A 204 -7.09 13.47 8.12
CA ASN A 204 -7.06 14.91 7.80
C ASN A 204 -7.21 15.17 6.29
N LEU A 205 -6.65 14.34 5.41
CA LEU A 205 -6.86 14.49 3.94
C LEU A 205 -8.32 14.30 3.55
N LYS A 206 -9.04 13.35 4.17
CA LYS A 206 -10.48 13.16 3.93
C LYS A 206 -11.27 14.40 4.35
N HIS A 207 -10.93 15.00 5.49
CA HIS A 207 -11.52 16.24 5.97
C HIS A 207 -11.24 17.42 5.02
N GLU A 208 -9.98 17.63 4.63
CA GLU A 208 -9.59 18.71 3.70
C GLU A 208 -10.21 18.54 2.30
N GLY A 209 -10.25 17.31 1.80
CA GLY A 209 -10.91 17.00 0.53
C GLY A 209 -12.41 17.30 0.55
N ASN A 210 -13.07 17.05 1.68
CA ASN A 210 -14.48 17.41 1.85
C ASN A 210 -14.67 18.93 1.90
N ASN A 211 -13.93 19.63 2.76
CA ASN A 211 -14.08 21.07 2.98
C ASN A 211 -13.73 21.89 1.74
N ARG A 212 -12.64 21.56 1.04
CA ARG A 212 -12.12 22.38 -0.07
C ARG A 212 -12.67 21.98 -1.44
N ARG A 213 -13.13 20.74 -1.60
CA ARG A 213 -13.51 20.17 -2.91
C ARG A 213 -14.85 19.44 -2.92
N GLY A 214 -15.54 19.32 -1.79
CA GLY A 214 -16.79 18.56 -1.68
C GLY A 214 -16.61 17.06 -1.93
N TRP A 215 -15.39 16.52 -1.77
CA TRP A 215 -15.14 15.11 -2.01
C TRP A 215 -15.74 14.25 -0.90
N SER A 216 -16.20 13.05 -1.27
CA SER A 216 -16.50 12.01 -0.29
C SER A 216 -15.19 11.40 0.24
N PRO A 217 -15.19 10.83 1.46
CA PRO A 217 -14.01 10.13 1.98
C PRO A 217 -13.46 9.07 1.03
N ALA A 218 -14.35 8.29 0.39
CA ALA A 218 -13.98 7.27 -0.59
C ALA A 218 -13.29 7.86 -1.83
N LYS A 219 -13.70 9.06 -2.27
CA LYS A 219 -13.04 9.74 -3.39
C LYS A 219 -11.62 10.15 -3.00
N THR A 220 -11.41 10.78 -1.85
CA THR A 220 -10.08 11.15 -1.35
C THR A 220 -9.17 9.92 -1.24
N THR A 221 -9.66 8.83 -0.65
CA THR A 221 -8.94 7.56 -0.58
C THR A 221 -8.55 7.06 -1.97
N GLY A 222 -9.49 7.02 -2.92
CA GLY A 222 -9.20 6.57 -4.28
C GLY A 222 -8.08 7.38 -4.96
N VAL A 223 -8.10 8.71 -4.81
CA VAL A 223 -7.07 9.59 -5.39
C VAL A 223 -5.71 9.38 -4.71
N ALA A 224 -5.67 9.27 -3.37
CA ALA A 224 -4.44 9.02 -2.62
C ALA A 224 -3.79 7.67 -3.02
N TYR A 225 -4.58 6.60 -3.09
CA TYR A 225 -4.09 5.30 -3.57
C TYR A 225 -3.63 5.34 -5.03
N SER A 226 -4.25 6.17 -5.88
CA SER A 226 -3.77 6.38 -7.26
C SER A 226 -2.37 7.01 -7.28
N LEU A 227 -2.15 8.06 -6.47
CA LEU A 227 -0.84 8.70 -6.32
C LEU A 227 0.22 7.73 -5.77
N TYR A 228 -0.13 6.93 -4.75
CA TYR A 228 0.75 5.90 -4.20
C TYR A 228 1.10 4.82 -5.23
N ASN A 229 0.12 4.33 -5.99
CA ASN A 229 0.35 3.35 -7.05
C ASN A 229 1.25 3.89 -8.18
N LYS A 230 1.23 5.21 -8.41
CA LYS A 230 2.17 5.92 -9.32
C LYS A 230 3.54 6.17 -8.67
N GLY A 231 3.71 5.83 -7.39
CA GLY A 231 4.95 6.01 -6.63
C GLY A 231 5.22 7.44 -6.17
N LEU A 232 4.22 8.33 -6.21
CA LEU A 232 4.40 9.77 -5.95
C LEU A 232 4.30 10.16 -4.48
N ILE A 233 3.56 9.38 -3.69
CA ILE A 233 3.44 9.54 -2.24
C ILE A 233 3.74 8.22 -1.52
N SER A 234 4.07 8.30 -0.24
CA SER A 234 4.12 7.15 0.65
C SER A 234 2.72 6.55 0.85
N TYR A 235 2.68 5.32 1.37
CA TYR A 235 1.45 4.57 1.54
C TYR A 235 0.42 5.34 2.39
N PRO A 236 -0.78 5.63 1.83
CA PRO A 236 -1.81 6.41 2.50
C PRO A 236 -2.64 5.52 3.42
N ASP A 237 -2.03 5.10 4.52
CA ASP A 237 -2.70 4.27 5.52
C ASP A 237 -3.84 5.03 6.21
N ASP A 238 -4.88 4.30 6.62
CA ASP A 238 -6.04 4.90 7.28
C ASP A 238 -5.78 5.25 8.76
N GLU A 239 -4.70 4.75 9.37
CA GLU A 239 -4.26 5.19 10.68
C GLU A 239 -3.95 6.70 10.69
N PRO A 240 -4.31 7.42 11.76
CA PRO A 240 -4.12 8.87 11.86
C PRO A 240 -2.66 9.22 12.25
N LYS A 241 -1.66 8.56 11.64
CA LYS A 241 -0.24 8.84 11.88
C LYS A 241 0.16 10.13 11.15
N THR A 242 0.81 11.04 11.86
CA THR A 242 1.24 12.35 11.32
C THR A 242 2.70 12.69 11.64
N ALA A 243 3.38 11.87 12.44
CA ALA A 243 4.82 11.97 12.72
C ALA A 243 5.66 11.22 11.68
N LEU A 244 6.96 11.51 11.64
CA LEU A 244 7.92 10.94 10.70
C LEU A 244 9.09 10.26 11.42
N PRO A 245 9.43 9.01 11.08
CA PRO A 245 10.66 8.39 11.56
C PRO A 245 11.92 9.13 11.08
N GLU A 246 12.96 9.16 11.92
CA GLU A 246 14.20 9.88 11.59
C GLU A 246 14.93 9.38 10.34
N TYR A 247 14.77 8.10 9.98
CA TYR A 247 15.39 7.55 8.77
C TYR A 247 14.87 8.20 7.47
N LEU A 248 13.76 8.96 7.52
CA LEU A 248 13.19 9.65 6.38
C LEU A 248 13.88 10.99 6.06
N LYS A 249 14.76 11.50 6.93
CA LYS A 249 15.47 12.79 6.74
C LYS A 249 16.09 12.91 5.35
N GLU A 250 16.89 11.91 4.95
CA GLU A 250 17.55 11.88 3.64
C GLU A 250 16.54 11.80 2.48
N SER A 251 15.47 11.01 2.63
CA SER A 251 14.43 10.88 1.61
C SER A 251 13.66 12.18 1.39
N ILE A 252 13.44 12.95 2.45
CA ILE A 252 12.73 14.23 2.37
C ILE A 252 13.63 15.31 1.77
N ALA A 253 14.91 15.35 2.15
CA ALA A 253 15.90 16.21 1.51
C ALA A 253 16.03 15.92 0.00
N TYR A 254 16.09 14.63 -0.37
CA TYR A 254 16.06 14.21 -1.78
C TYR A 254 14.79 14.66 -2.50
N CYS A 255 13.63 14.56 -1.84
CA CYS A 255 12.37 15.04 -2.40
C CYS A 255 12.38 16.55 -2.65
N ALA A 256 12.85 17.35 -1.69
CA ALA A 256 12.99 18.80 -1.85
C ALA A 256 13.92 19.15 -3.02
N ALA A 257 15.07 18.47 -3.14
CA ALA A 257 16.00 18.68 -4.25
C ALA A 257 15.36 18.40 -5.63
N ASN A 258 14.62 17.29 -5.76
CA ASN A 258 13.96 16.93 -7.01
C ASN A 258 12.79 17.85 -7.38
N LEU A 259 12.10 18.41 -6.39
CA LEU A 259 10.98 19.33 -6.60
C LEU A 259 11.43 20.79 -6.76
N SER A 260 12.72 21.10 -6.63
CA SER A 260 13.27 22.46 -6.72
C SER A 260 12.91 23.21 -8.01
N HIS A 261 12.68 22.50 -9.12
CA HIS A 261 12.27 23.09 -10.40
C HIS A 261 10.77 22.89 -10.73
N HIS A 262 9.99 22.34 -9.79
CA HIS A 262 8.56 22.14 -9.98
C HIS A 262 7.83 23.49 -10.12
N PRO A 263 6.92 23.66 -11.11
CA PRO A 263 6.28 24.96 -11.38
C PRO A 263 5.56 25.57 -10.17
N THR A 264 4.91 24.75 -9.34
CA THR A 264 4.12 25.21 -8.18
C THR A 264 4.83 24.98 -6.84
N LEU A 265 5.72 23.99 -6.76
CA LEU A 265 6.32 23.54 -5.50
C LEU A 265 7.79 23.98 -5.36
N GLY A 266 8.43 24.40 -6.45
CA GLY A 266 9.87 24.68 -6.48
C GLY A 266 10.32 25.78 -5.54
N MET A 267 9.47 26.78 -5.29
CA MET A 267 9.77 27.81 -4.29
C MET A 267 9.83 27.23 -2.87
N LYS A 268 8.79 26.49 -2.45
CA LYS A 268 8.75 25.81 -1.15
C LYS A 268 9.90 24.79 -1.02
N ALA A 269 10.16 24.04 -2.09
CA ALA A 269 11.20 23.02 -2.13
C ALA A 269 12.61 23.59 -1.95
N ARG A 270 12.89 24.79 -2.50
CA ARG A 270 14.18 25.47 -2.30
C ARG A 270 14.32 26.13 -0.92
N ALA A 271 13.21 26.43 -0.27
CA ALA A 271 13.18 27.02 1.08
C ALA A 271 13.19 25.96 2.19
N ALA A 272 12.99 24.69 1.85
CA ALA A 272 12.99 23.59 2.79
C ALA A 272 14.43 23.26 3.23
N ASP A 273 14.68 23.29 4.54
CA ASP A 273 15.92 22.87 5.18
C ASP A 273 15.60 21.80 6.23
N ILE A 274 16.16 20.60 6.05
CA ILE A 274 15.87 19.44 6.89
C ILE A 274 17.04 19.30 7.87
N THR A 275 16.90 19.90 9.06
CA THR A 275 17.95 19.96 10.08
C THR A 275 17.97 18.72 10.96
N GLY A 276 16.82 18.06 11.08
CA GLY A 276 16.61 16.95 12.01
C GLY A 276 16.20 17.37 13.41
N GLU A 277 16.05 18.67 13.67
CA GLU A 277 15.61 19.25 14.96
C GLU A 277 14.10 19.58 14.97
N GLU A 278 13.41 19.40 13.84
CA GLU A 278 11.99 19.67 13.70
C GLU A 278 11.14 18.77 14.62
N PRO A 279 10.07 19.27 15.26
CA PRO A 279 9.28 18.50 16.24
C PRO A 279 8.44 17.36 15.61
N ILE A 280 8.56 17.12 14.30
CA ILE A 280 7.83 16.09 13.57
C ILE A 280 8.47 14.69 13.70
N TRP A 281 9.74 14.63 14.13
CA TRP A 281 10.48 13.37 14.19
C TRP A 281 10.01 12.48 15.34
N THR A 282 9.94 11.17 15.09
CA THR A 282 9.68 10.15 16.10
C THR A 282 10.78 9.10 16.11
N ALA A 283 11.06 8.56 17.30
CA ALA A 283 11.95 7.41 17.51
C ALA A 283 11.28 6.07 17.18
N ASP A 284 9.98 6.05 16.84
CA ASP A 284 9.31 4.83 16.36
C ASP A 284 9.98 4.36 15.05
N SER A 285 10.76 3.30 15.18
CA SER A 285 11.48 2.65 14.10
C SER A 285 10.84 1.32 13.72
N SER A 286 9.62 1.02 14.19
CA SER A 286 8.96 -0.22 13.82
C SER A 286 8.78 -0.26 12.30
N TYR A 287 9.42 -1.25 11.68
CA TYR A 287 9.44 -1.34 10.23
C TYR A 287 8.05 -1.65 9.66
N HIS A 288 7.15 -2.29 10.41
CA HIS A 288 5.80 -2.53 9.93
C HIS A 288 4.85 -1.35 10.21
N SER A 289 5.20 -0.41 11.09
CA SER A 289 4.40 0.78 11.38
C SER A 289 4.38 1.77 10.20
N HIS A 290 3.23 2.42 10.02
CA HIS A 290 3.07 3.51 9.09
C HIS A 290 3.49 4.85 9.71
N HIS A 291 3.82 5.80 8.84
CA HIS A 291 4.11 7.19 9.17
C HIS A 291 3.15 8.10 8.40
N GLY A 292 3.15 9.40 8.68
CA GLY A 292 2.32 10.33 7.93
C GLY A 292 2.70 10.40 6.44
N ILE A 293 1.78 10.88 5.62
CA ILE A 293 1.84 10.79 4.16
C ILE A 293 2.77 11.88 3.61
N ILE A 294 3.82 11.46 2.90
CA ILE A 294 4.84 12.34 2.32
C ILE A 294 5.02 12.11 0.83
N PRO A 295 5.48 13.11 0.06
CA PRO A 295 5.93 12.89 -1.31
C PRO A 295 7.21 12.04 -1.34
N THR A 296 7.41 11.28 -2.42
CA THR A 296 8.58 10.39 -2.59
C THR A 296 9.77 11.04 -3.29
N GLY A 297 9.59 12.24 -3.84
CA GLY A 297 10.58 12.89 -4.70
C GLY A 297 10.59 12.41 -6.15
N LEU A 298 9.73 11.46 -6.55
CA LEU A 298 9.49 11.23 -7.97
C LEU A 298 8.76 12.43 -8.57
N TYR A 299 9.27 12.91 -9.71
CA TYR A 299 8.71 14.07 -10.36
C TYR A 299 7.29 13.76 -10.89
N PRO A 300 6.26 14.54 -10.51
CA PRO A 300 4.88 14.25 -10.88
C PRO A 300 4.66 14.51 -12.38
N VAL A 301 4.27 13.47 -13.11
CA VAL A 301 3.90 13.54 -14.53
C VAL A 301 2.57 12.85 -14.76
N ASP A 302 1.83 13.26 -15.79
CA ASP A 302 0.56 12.65 -16.22
C ASP A 302 -0.48 12.50 -15.09
N LEU A 303 -0.69 13.59 -14.34
CA LEU A 303 -1.70 13.65 -13.28
C LEU A 303 -3.05 14.12 -13.83
N THR A 304 -4.12 13.50 -13.34
CA THR A 304 -5.46 14.07 -13.47
C THR A 304 -5.60 15.32 -12.59
N PRO A 305 -6.57 16.20 -12.84
CA PRO A 305 -6.76 17.41 -12.02
C PRO A 305 -6.96 17.12 -10.52
N ASP A 306 -7.65 16.01 -10.18
CA ASP A 306 -7.85 15.63 -8.79
C ASP A 306 -6.57 15.05 -8.17
N GLU A 307 -5.78 14.28 -8.92
CA GLU A 307 -4.46 13.80 -8.46
C GLU A 307 -3.46 14.95 -8.28
N GLU A 308 -3.40 15.89 -9.22
CA GLU A 308 -2.53 17.07 -9.14
C GLU A 308 -2.86 17.92 -7.93
N TYR A 309 -4.15 18.16 -7.68
CA TYR A 309 -4.60 18.88 -6.49
C TYR A 309 -4.13 18.19 -5.21
N LEU A 310 -4.41 16.89 -5.06
CA LEU A 310 -4.09 16.18 -3.83
C LEU A 310 -2.57 16.03 -3.64
N TYR A 311 -1.83 15.82 -4.72
CA TYR A 311 -0.37 15.78 -4.69
C TYR A 311 0.22 17.13 -4.23
N ASN A 312 -0.24 18.24 -4.81
CA ASN A 312 0.23 19.58 -4.42
C ASN A 312 -0.13 19.91 -2.96
N LEU A 313 -1.29 19.46 -2.48
CA LEU A 313 -1.68 19.61 -1.07
C LEU A 313 -0.73 18.83 -0.14
N ILE A 314 -0.40 17.59 -0.50
CA ILE A 314 0.49 16.72 0.29
C ILE A 314 1.92 17.27 0.27
N ALA A 315 2.48 17.44 -0.93
CA ALA A 315 3.86 17.85 -1.11
C ALA A 315 4.11 19.28 -0.63
N GLY A 316 3.19 20.21 -0.91
CA GLY A 316 3.30 21.59 -0.47
C GLY A 316 3.32 21.71 1.06
N HIS A 317 2.40 21.02 1.74
CA HIS A 317 2.36 21.03 3.20
C HIS A 317 3.57 20.33 3.82
N CYS A 318 4.00 19.21 3.26
CA CYS A 318 5.20 18.53 3.72
C CYS A 318 6.44 19.44 3.63
N LEU A 319 6.60 20.20 2.53
CA LEU A 319 7.71 21.15 2.38
C LEU A 319 7.60 22.35 3.32
N ASP A 320 6.38 22.84 3.59
CA ASP A 320 6.17 23.96 4.51
C ASP A 320 6.63 23.67 5.94
N ILE A 321 6.53 22.42 6.40
CA ILE A 321 7.00 21.99 7.73
C ILE A 321 8.51 22.22 7.89
N PHE A 322 9.26 22.15 6.79
CA PHE A 322 10.72 22.31 6.76
C PHE A 322 11.15 23.68 6.23
N ALA A 323 10.20 24.58 5.93
CA ALA A 323 10.56 25.90 5.42
C ALA A 323 11.21 26.73 6.53
N THR A 324 12.40 27.27 6.28
CA THR A 324 12.99 28.28 7.17
C THR A 324 12.09 29.51 7.20
N GLU A 325 11.75 30.06 8.39
CA GLU A 325 11.05 31.34 8.47
C GLU A 325 11.78 32.38 7.61
N ASN A 326 11.03 33.03 6.72
CA ASN A 326 11.57 33.96 5.75
C ASN A 326 12.30 35.10 6.51
N PRO A 327 13.62 35.31 6.31
CA PRO A 327 14.36 36.33 7.05
C PRO A 327 13.88 37.78 6.78
N ASP A 328 12.97 37.97 5.81
CA ASP A 328 12.37 39.27 5.48
C ASP A 328 11.08 39.60 6.28
N SER A 329 10.72 38.82 7.30
CA SER A 329 9.62 39.18 8.23
C SER A 329 10.13 39.92 9.48
N LYS A 330 10.82 41.05 9.29
CA LYS A 330 11.04 42.08 10.32
C LYS A 330 10.87 43.47 9.74
#